data_AF-A0AAD8CH34-F1
#
_entry.id   AF-A0AAD8CH34-F1
#
_cell.length_a   1.000
_cell.length_b   1.000
_cell.length_c   1.000
_cell.angle_alpha   90.00
_cell.angle_beta   90.00
_cell.angle_gamma   90.00
#
_symmetry.space_group_name_H-M   'P 1'
#
loop_
_entity.id
_entity.type
_entity.pdbx_description
1 polymer ?
#
loop_
_entity_poly.entity_id
_entity_poly.type
_entity_poly.pdbx_seq_one_letter_code
_entity_poly.pdbx_strand_id
1 'polypeptide(L)'
;GDYYITVVEDTNLGQIVATATLILEHKFIHSCATRGRIEEVVVSDECRGSSWANWLVSAMTLLSKKLDCYKITLECLPKNVAFYEKFSYSSSAETYMQHRFFD
;
A
#
# COMPACT_ATOMS: atom_id res chain seq x y z
N GLY A 1 -15.57 3.22 6.94
CA GLY A 1 -14.61 2.21 7.43
C GLY A 1 -13.25 2.62 6.91
N ASP A 2 -12.22 2.52 7.73
CA ASP A 2 -10.90 3.10 7.41
C ASP A 2 -9.91 2.07 6.85
N TYR A 3 -10.32 0.79 6.79
CA TYR A 3 -9.52 -0.31 6.26
C TYR A 3 -10.12 -0.81 4.95
N TYR A 4 -9.29 -0.81 3.91
CA TYR A 4 -9.61 -1.31 2.58
C TYR A 4 -8.65 -2.45 2.25
N ILE A 5 -8.92 -3.62 2.81
CA ILE A 5 -8.18 -4.85 2.52
C ILE A 5 -8.65 -5.35 1.15
N THR A 6 -7.77 -5.39 0.16
CA THR A 6 -8.08 -5.83 -1.20
C THR A 6 -7.28 -7.05 -1.55
N VAL A 7 -7.97 -8.06 -2.08
CA VAL A 7 -7.39 -9.33 -2.51
C VAL A 7 -7.58 -9.53 -4.01
N VAL A 8 -6.68 -10.31 -4.60
CA VAL A 8 -6.86 -10.89 -5.93
C VAL A 8 -7.07 -12.38 -5.74
N GLU A 9 -8.19 -12.89 -6.24
CA GLU A 9 -8.54 -14.31 -6.23
C GLU A 9 -8.30 -14.91 -7.63
N ASP A 10 -7.61 -16.05 -7.70
CA ASP A 10 -7.70 -16.93 -8.86
C ASP A 10 -8.96 -17.78 -8.71
N THR A 11 -9.99 -17.45 -9.49
CA THR A 11 -11.30 -18.10 -9.42
C THR A 11 -11.32 -19.52 -9.98
N ASN A 12 -10.28 -19.94 -10.72
CA ASN A 12 -10.17 -21.33 -11.16
C ASN A 12 -9.68 -22.23 -10.02
N LEU A 13 -8.85 -21.68 -9.13
CA LEU A 13 -8.28 -22.38 -7.98
C LEU A 13 -9.07 -22.13 -6.69
N GLY A 14 -9.86 -21.06 -6.63
CA GLY A 14 -10.55 -20.59 -5.42
C GLY A 14 -9.57 -20.12 -4.35
N GLN A 15 -8.47 -19.48 -4.75
CA GLN A 15 -7.37 -19.10 -3.87
C GLN A 15 -7.02 -17.63 -3.98
N ILE A 16 -6.64 -17.02 -2.86
CA ILE A 16 -6.09 -15.66 -2.85
C ILE A 16 -4.63 -15.71 -3.27
N VAL A 17 -4.31 -14.98 -4.34
CA VAL A 17 -2.96 -14.96 -4.95
C VAL A 17 -2.22 -13.64 -4.73
N ALA A 18 -2.91 -12.59 -4.30
CA ALA A 18 -2.28 -11.32 -3.90
C ALA A 18 -3.18 -10.54 -2.93
N THR A 19 -2.57 -9.66 -2.12
CA THR A 19 -3.29 -8.74 -1.24
C THR A 19 -2.54 -7.43 -1.05
N ALA A 20 -3.27 -6.38 -0.71
CA ALA A 20 -2.76 -5.11 -0.22
C ALA A 20 -3.83 -4.43 0.65
N THR A 21 -3.38 -3.66 1.64
CA THR A 21 -4.26 -2.94 2.57
C THR A 21 -4.05 -1.44 2.42
N LEU A 22 -5.12 -0.67 2.17
CA LEU A 22 -5.11 0.78 2.38
C LEU A 22 -5.76 1.11 3.73
N ILE A 23 -5.03 1.86 4.55
CA ILE A 23 -5.51 2.38 5.84
C ILE A 23 -5.67 3.89 5.73
N LEU A 24 -6.81 4.40 6.18
CA LEU A 24 -7.08 5.83 6.31
C LEU A 24 -6.77 6.30 7.75
N GLU A 25 -5.86 7.26 7.87
CA GLU A 25 -5.49 7.89 9.13
C GLU A 25 -6.07 9.30 9.18
N HIS A 26 -7.01 9.54 10.11
CA HIS A 26 -7.62 10.85 10.32
C HIS A 26 -6.68 11.76 11.11
N LYS A 27 -6.54 13.01 10.66
CA LYS A 27 -5.61 13.99 11.22
C LYS A 27 -6.34 15.27 11.57
N PHE A 28 -5.85 16.03 12.55
CA PHE A 28 -6.30 17.42 12.78
C PHE A 28 -5.59 18.41 11.85
N ILE A 29 -4.35 18.12 11.48
CA ILE A 29 -3.57 18.96 10.55
C ILE A 29 -4.19 18.98 9.15
N HIS A 30 -3.80 19.96 8.34
CA HIS A 30 -4.33 20.16 6.99
C HIS A 30 -5.87 20.26 6.94
N SER A 31 -6.45 21.00 7.90
CA SER A 31 -7.91 21.21 7.99
C SER A 31 -8.69 19.91 8.21
N CYS A 32 -8.29 19.15 9.23
CA CYS A 32 -8.89 17.85 9.55
C CYS A 32 -8.80 16.81 8.41
N ALA A 33 -7.68 16.77 7.69
CA ALA A 33 -7.52 15.90 6.53
C ALA A 33 -7.36 14.42 6.88
N THR A 34 -7.44 13.58 5.85
CA THR A 34 -7.13 12.14 5.91
C THR A 34 -5.80 11.84 5.21
N ARG A 35 -5.08 10.83 5.69
CA ARG A 35 -3.83 10.34 5.11
C ARG A 35 -3.96 8.86 4.79
N GLY A 36 -3.51 8.44 3.61
CA GLY A 36 -3.43 7.02 3.24
C GLY A 36 -2.13 6.36 3.72
N ARG A 37 -2.21 5.09 4.09
CA ARG A 37 -1.06 4.18 4.22
C ARG A 37 -1.32 2.91 3.44
N ILE A 38 -0.35 2.49 2.61
CA ILE A 38 -0.37 1.15 2.01
C ILE A 38 0.44 0.23 2.89
N GLU A 39 -0.18 -0.86 3.33
CA GLU A 39 0.43 -1.90 4.14
C GLU A 39 0.24 -3.27 3.47
N GLU A 40 1.06 -4.24 3.87
CA GLU A 40 0.86 -5.67 3.59
C GLU A 40 0.74 -6.02 2.09
N VAL A 41 1.48 -5.32 1.21
CA VAL A 41 1.52 -5.65 -0.22
C VAL A 41 2.30 -6.95 -0.41
N VAL A 42 1.60 -8.01 -0.81
CA VAL A 42 2.20 -9.32 -1.08
C VAL A 42 1.53 -10.01 -2.26
N VAL A 43 2.33 -10.70 -3.07
CA VAL A 43 1.89 -11.55 -4.18
C VAL A 43 2.47 -12.94 -3.95
N SER A 44 1.64 -13.97 -4.09
CA SER A 44 2.03 -15.37 -4.00
C SER A 44 3.20 -15.67 -4.94
N ASP A 45 4.14 -16.49 -4.48
CA ASP A 45 5.36 -16.84 -5.19
C ASP A 45 5.08 -17.49 -6.55
N GLU A 46 4.01 -18.29 -6.61
CA GLU A 46 3.51 -18.96 -7.80
C GLU A 46 2.99 -17.98 -8.87
N CYS A 47 2.66 -16.76 -8.45
CA CYS A 47 2.17 -15.67 -9.30
C CYS A 47 3.18 -14.51 -9.42
N ARG A 48 4.43 -14.67 -8.95
CA ARG A 48 5.46 -13.63 -9.11
C ARG A 48 5.82 -13.41 -10.58
N GLY A 49 6.12 -12.16 -10.94
CA GLY A 49 6.32 -11.74 -12.34
C GLY A 49 5.05 -11.33 -13.07
N SER A 50 3.87 -11.58 -12.47
CA SER A 50 2.61 -10.97 -12.90
C SER A 50 2.53 -9.48 -12.52
N SER A 51 1.64 -8.74 -13.18
CA SER A 51 1.41 -7.31 -12.93
C SER A 51 0.54 -7.04 -11.69
N TRP A 52 0.21 -8.04 -10.86
CA TRP A 52 -0.73 -7.89 -9.74
C TRP A 52 -0.28 -6.88 -8.69
N ALA A 53 1.01 -6.87 -8.34
CA ALA A 53 1.54 -5.85 -7.42
C ALA A 53 1.37 -4.43 -7.99
N ASN A 54 1.59 -4.25 -9.30
CA ASN A 54 1.38 -2.95 -9.95
C ASN A 54 -0.10 -2.54 -9.87
N TRP A 55 -1.00 -3.50 -10.10
CA TRP A 55 -2.43 -3.28 -10.10
C TRP A 55 -2.93 -2.87 -8.71
N LEU A 56 -2.52 -3.61 -7.67
CA LEU A 56 -2.88 -3.33 -6.29
C LEU A 56 -2.40 -1.93 -5.86
N VAL A 57 -1.12 -1.62 -6.06
CA VAL A 57 -0.56 -0.30 -5.65
C VAL A 57 -1.21 0.85 -6.43
N SER A 58 -1.46 0.68 -7.72
CA SER A 58 -2.19 1.69 -8.52
C SER A 58 -3.60 1.91 -7.99
N ALA A 59 -4.33 0.82 -7.72
CA ALA A 59 -5.70 0.88 -7.21
C ALA A 59 -5.76 1.59 -5.86
N MET A 60 -4.88 1.25 -4.93
CA MET A 60 -4.80 1.90 -3.61
C MET A 60 -4.46 3.38 -3.71
N THR A 61 -3.50 3.73 -4.58
CA THR A 61 -3.10 5.11 -4.79
C THR A 61 -4.27 5.95 -5.35
N LEU A 62 -4.97 5.45 -6.36
CA LEU A 62 -6.14 6.11 -6.93
C LEU A 62 -7.31 6.18 -5.95
N LEU A 63 -7.56 5.10 -5.21
CA LEU A 63 -8.60 5.05 -4.19
C LEU A 63 -8.34 6.09 -3.09
N SER A 64 -7.12 6.19 -2.59
CA SER A 64 -6.75 7.18 -1.58
C SER A 64 -6.98 8.61 -2.05
N LYS A 65 -6.67 8.90 -3.33
CA LYS A 65 -6.91 10.21 -3.94
C LYS A 65 -8.40 10.51 -4.05
N LYS A 66 -9.21 9.50 -4.41
CA LYS A 66 -10.67 9.62 -4.47
C LYS A 66 -11.31 9.81 -3.08
N LEU A 67 -10.66 9.33 -2.03
CA LEU A 67 -11.06 9.49 -0.63
C LEU A 67 -10.44 10.75 0.01
N ASP A 68 -9.99 11.70 -0.81
CA ASP A 68 -9.46 13.00 -0.40
C ASP A 68 -8.26 12.92 0.58
N CYS A 69 -7.46 11.87 0.47
CA CYS A 69 -6.20 11.79 1.22
C CYS A 69 -5.25 12.90 0.75
N TYR A 70 -4.75 13.72 1.69
CA TYR A 70 -3.80 14.79 1.35
C TYR A 70 -2.42 14.24 0.95
N LYS A 71 -2.08 13.05 1.46
CA LYS A 71 -0.92 12.25 1.05
C LYS A 71 -1.14 10.76 1.30
N ILE A 72 -0.39 9.93 0.60
CA ILE A 72 -0.27 8.48 0.82
C ILE A 72 1.19 8.12 0.99
N THR A 73 1.49 7.15 1.86
CA THR A 73 2.86 6.61 2.01
C THR A 73 2.84 5.11 2.24
N LEU A 74 4.03 4.53 2.17
CA LEU A 74 4.33 3.16 2.50
C LEU A 74 5.79 3.07 2.93
N GLU A 75 6.15 1.95 3.55
CA GLU A 75 7.52 1.63 3.90
C GLU A 75 7.97 0.42 3.08
N CYS A 76 9.20 0.45 2.59
CA CYS A 76 9.75 -0.66 1.82
C CYS A 76 11.26 -0.80 1.99
N LEU A 77 11.77 -2.01 1.73
CA LEU A 77 13.20 -2.26 1.67
C LEU A 77 13.83 -1.50 0.48
N PRO A 78 15.11 -1.09 0.57
CA PRO A 78 15.78 -0.32 -0.49
C PRO A 78 15.68 -0.93 -1.89
N LYS A 79 15.74 -2.27 -2.00
CA LYS A 79 15.60 -3.00 -3.26
C LYS A 79 14.25 -2.82 -3.97
N ASN A 80 13.21 -2.39 -3.25
CA ASN A 80 11.85 -2.21 -3.77
C ASN A 80 11.53 -0.74 -4.09
N VAL A 81 12.41 0.21 -3.80
CA VAL A 81 12.14 1.65 -4.02
C VAL A 81 11.79 1.92 -5.48
N ALA A 82 12.59 1.41 -6.42
CA ALA A 82 12.38 1.59 -7.86
C ALA A 82 11.05 1.01 -8.37
N PHE A 83 10.44 0.06 -7.65
CA PHE A 83 9.11 -0.43 -7.96
C PHE A 83 8.04 0.63 -7.63
N TYR A 84 8.13 1.25 -6.45
CA TYR A 84 7.14 2.23 -6.00
C TYR A 84 7.26 3.59 -6.68
N GLU A 85 8.46 3.97 -7.14
CA GLU A 85 8.67 5.20 -7.92
C GLU A 85 7.82 5.23 -9.22
N LYS A 86 7.47 4.07 -9.77
CA LYS A 86 6.56 3.95 -10.93
C LYS A 86 5.16 4.53 -10.67
N PHE A 87 4.74 4.61 -9.42
CA PHE A 87 3.44 5.14 -8.98
C PHE A 87 3.58 6.54 -8.37
N SER A 88 4.65 7.27 -8.71
CA SER A 88 4.93 8.63 -8.23
C SER A 88 5.22 8.75 -6.73
N TYR A 89 5.58 7.64 -6.08
CA TYR A 89 6.17 7.69 -4.75
C TYR A 89 7.62 8.18 -4.85
N SER A 90 8.08 8.85 -3.81
CA SER A 90 9.48 9.23 -3.67
C SER A 90 9.92 9.00 -2.23
N SER A 91 11.22 8.74 -2.04
CA SER A 91 11.80 8.60 -0.72
C SER A 91 11.65 9.90 0.07
N SER A 92 11.12 9.81 1.29
CA SER A 92 11.07 10.93 2.22
C SER A 92 12.46 11.23 2.77
N ALA A 93 12.72 12.49 3.12
CA ALA A 93 13.89 12.88 3.92
C ALA A 93 13.74 12.50 5.40
N GLU A 94 12.52 12.13 5.83
CA GLU A 94 12.23 11.66 7.18
C GLU A 94 12.79 10.25 7.41
N THR A 95 13.35 10.02 8.60
CA THR A 95 13.85 8.71 9.01
C THR A 95 12.71 7.85 9.53
N TYR A 96 12.56 6.64 8.99
CA TYR A 96 11.72 5.60 9.61
C TYR A 96 12.40 5.04 10.86
N MET A 97 11.65 4.99 11.97
CA MET A 97 12.13 4.46 13.24
C MET A 97 11.18 3.38 13.74
N GLN A 98 11.73 2.31 14.32
CA GLN A 98 10.94 1.22 14.89
C GLN A 98 11.46 0.83 16.27
N HIS A 99 10.55 0.36 17.13
CA HIS A 99 10.86 -0.30 18.39
C HIS A 99 10.03 -1.58 18.46
N ARG A 100 10.68 -2.74 18.33
CA ARG A 100 10.05 -4.05 18.26
C ARG A 100 9.92 -4.64 19.67
N PHE A 101 8.69 -4.96 20.10
CA PHE A 101 8.44 -5.55 21.42
C PHE A 101 8.56 -7.08 21.45
N PHE A 102 8.29 -7.75 20.32
CA PHE A 102 8.29 -9.22 20.21
C PHE A 102 8.75 -9.66 18.80
N ASP A 103 9.29 -10.88 18.72
CA ASP A 103 9.75 -11.50 17.48
C ASP A 103 8.67 -12.25 16.68
#